data_AF-A0A5J4VR00-F1
#
_entry.id   AF-A0A5J4VR00-F1
#
_cell.length_a   1.000
_cell.length_b   1.000
_cell.length_c   1.000
_cell.angle_alpha   90.00
_cell.angle_beta   90.00
_cell.angle_gamma   90.00
#
_symmetry.space_group_name_H-M   'P 1'
#
loop_
_entity.id
_entity.type
_entity.pdbx_description
1 polymer ?
#
loop_
_entity_poly.entity_id
_entity_poly.type
_entity_poly.pdbx_seq_one_letter_code
_entity_poly.pdbx_strand_id
1 'polypeptide(L)'
;MLAVPGAIDIVSIESIALFLDILHQKVDLLVEEVIIATVLLQRLFQKQDQKGMHILSAKNIGMLLIVSFILAMKISRDIVHKNSYFANLFNISIVDLNISECGYLRLIDHQIWVEF
;
A
#
# COMPACT_ATOMS: atom_id res chain seq x y z
N MET A 1 32.81 8.12 -4.55
CA MET A 1 31.75 7.19 -4.12
C MET A 1 31.25 6.49 -5.37
N LEU A 2 31.57 5.20 -5.56
CA LEU A 2 31.21 4.46 -6.78
C LEU A 2 29.74 4.05 -6.67
N ALA A 3 28.90 4.58 -7.55
CA ALA A 3 27.51 4.16 -7.67
C ALA A 3 27.43 2.80 -8.36
N VAL A 4 26.74 1.84 -7.72
CA VAL A 4 26.47 0.51 -8.29
C VAL A 4 25.41 0.65 -9.38
N PRO A 5 25.65 0.16 -10.62
CA PRO A 5 24.63 0.11 -11.66
C PRO A 5 23.47 -0.78 -11.20
N GLY A 6 22.28 -0.19 -11.02
CA GLY A 6 21.10 -0.85 -10.44
C GLY A 6 20.56 -0.21 -9.16
N ALA A 7 21.23 0.81 -8.61
CA ALA A 7 20.79 1.55 -7.43
C ALA A 7 19.63 2.55 -7.67
N ILE A 8 18.97 2.48 -8.83
CA ILE A 8 17.87 3.38 -9.19
C ILE A 8 16.56 2.62 -9.00
N ASP A 9 15.67 3.24 -8.21
CA ASP A 9 14.31 2.82 -7.80
C ASP A 9 14.15 2.31 -6.35
N ILE A 10 14.98 2.78 -5.42
CA ILE A 10 14.61 2.75 -4.00
C ILE A 10 13.58 3.86 -3.80
N VAL A 11 12.38 3.52 -3.29
CA VAL A 11 11.39 4.52 -2.87
C VAL A 11 12.05 5.45 -1.86
N SER A 12 12.16 6.73 -2.20
CA SER A 12 12.85 7.70 -1.36
C SER A 12 12.00 8.04 -0.13
N ILE A 13 12.66 8.43 0.97
CA ILE A 13 11.97 8.86 2.20
C ILE A 13 11.06 10.05 1.92
N GLU A 14 11.51 10.98 1.06
CA GLU A 14 10.73 12.14 0.63
C GLU A 14 9.46 11.74 -0.11
N SER A 15 9.52 10.67 -0.92
CA SER A 15 8.37 10.16 -1.65
C SER A 15 7.33 9.55 -0.72
N ILE A 16 7.76 8.83 0.32
CA ILE A 16 6.88 8.29 1.36
C ILE A 16 6.28 9.43 2.19
N ALA A 17 7.09 10.41 2.59
CA ALA A 17 6.64 11.57 3.34
C ALA A 17 5.56 12.33 2.56
N LEU A 18 5.80 12.62 1.27
CA LEU A 18 4.82 13.28 0.41
C LEU A 18 3.53 12.46 0.28
N PHE A 19 3.63 11.14 0.13
CA PHE A 19 2.47 10.25 0.07
C PHE A 19 1.63 10.31 1.35
N LEU A 20 2.27 10.25 2.52
CA LEU A 20 1.59 10.36 3.82
C LEU A 20 0.96 11.74 4.01
N ASP A 21 1.63 12.81 3.57
CA ASP A 21 1.14 14.17 3.68
C ASP A 21 -0.09 14.40 2.78
N ILE A 22 -0.10 13.82 1.57
CA ILE A 22 -1.29 13.79 0.70
C ILE A 22 -2.45 13.07 1.38
N LEU A 23 -2.21 11.88 1.95
CA LEU A 23 -3.27 11.13 2.63
C LEU A 23 -3.78 11.89 3.86
N HIS A 24 -2.89 12.51 4.63
CA HIS A 24 -3.28 13.32 5.78
C HIS A 24 -4.16 14.50 5.35
N GLN A 25 -3.80 15.23 4.31
CA GLN A 25 -4.53 16.42 3.84
C GLN A 25 -5.84 16.11 3.10
N LYS A 26 -5.94 14.94 2.44
CA LYS A 26 -7.05 14.63 1.52
C LYS A 26 -8.08 13.67 2.11
N VAL A 27 -7.66 12.81 3.03
CA VAL A 27 -8.53 11.78 3.62
C VAL A 27 -8.40 11.68 5.13
N ASP A 28 -7.82 12.69 5.80
CA ASP A 28 -7.66 12.74 7.25
C ASP A 28 -7.02 11.46 7.81
N LEU A 29 -5.87 11.06 7.24
CA LEU A 29 -5.14 9.86 7.65
C LEU A 29 -4.86 9.87 9.17
N LEU A 30 -5.22 8.78 9.83
CA LEU A 30 -5.02 8.57 11.27
C LEU A 30 -3.73 7.78 11.55
N VAL A 31 -3.16 7.97 12.74
CA VAL A 31 -1.96 7.22 13.17
C VAL A 31 -2.24 5.71 13.21
N GLU A 32 -3.42 5.31 13.69
CA GLU A 32 -3.84 3.90 13.71
C GLU A 32 -3.76 3.27 12.32
N GLU A 33 -4.16 4.00 11.27
CA GLU A 33 -4.16 3.50 9.89
C GLU A 33 -2.75 3.32 9.34
N VAL A 34 -1.80 4.16 9.78
CA VAL A 34 -0.37 3.98 9.47
C VAL A 34 0.14 2.68 10.09
N ILE A 35 -0.24 2.39 11.34
CA ILE A 35 0.17 1.16 12.03
C ILE A 35 -0.45 -0.06 11.34
N ILE A 36 -1.76 -0.03 11.07
CA ILE A 36 -2.46 -1.10 10.35
C ILE A 36 -1.81 -1.35 8.97
N ALA A 37 -1.59 -0.30 8.18
CA ALA A 37 -0.96 -0.42 6.86
C ALA A 37 0.44 -1.04 6.96
N THR A 38 1.22 -0.69 7.99
CA THR A 38 2.54 -1.27 8.26
C THR A 38 2.44 -2.77 8.54
N VAL A 39 1.49 -3.19 9.39
CA VAL A 39 1.26 -4.62 9.67
C VAL A 39 0.82 -5.37 8.41
N LEU A 40 -0.07 -4.78 7.60
CA LEU A 40 -0.50 -5.38 6.34
C LEU A 40 0.66 -5.54 5.35
N LEU A 41 1.58 -4.58 5.27
CA LEU A 41 2.77 -4.65 4.42
C LEU A 41 3.74 -5.75 4.89
N GLN A 42 3.99 -5.82 6.20
CA GLN A 42 4.82 -6.88 6.79
C GLN A 42 4.24 -8.27 6.48
N ARG A 43 2.91 -8.42 6.64
CA ARG A 43 2.19 -9.68 6.34
C ARG A 43 2.28 -10.04 4.87
N LEU A 44 2.19 -9.06 3.97
CA LEU A 44 2.38 -9.27 2.53
C LEU A 44 3.75 -9.86 2.24
N PHE A 45 4.82 -9.26 2.76
CA PHE A 45 6.19 -9.73 2.52
C PHE A 45 6.40 -11.14 3.08
N GLN A 46 5.93 -11.41 4.30
CA GLN A 46 6.01 -12.75 4.89
C GLN A 46 5.28 -13.80 4.04
N LYS A 47 4.08 -13.49 3.53
CA LYS A 47 3.29 -14.40 2.71
C LYS A 47 3.88 -14.62 1.32
N GLN A 48 4.49 -13.59 0.76
CA GLN A 48 5.24 -13.69 -0.50
C GLN A 48 6.41 -14.66 -0.36
N ASP A 49 7.21 -14.52 0.69
CA ASP A 49 8.35 -15.41 0.97
C ASP A 49 7.88 -16.85 1.22
N GLN A 50 6.84 -17.05 2.03
CA GLN A 50 6.27 -18.38 2.30
C GLN A 50 5.77 -19.11 1.05
N LYS A 51 5.25 -18.35 0.08
CA LYS A 51 4.72 -18.89 -1.19
C LYS A 51 5.78 -18.97 -2.28
N GLY A 52 7.03 -18.55 -2.02
CA GLY A 52 8.10 -18.48 -3.02
C GLY A 52 7.79 -17.50 -4.16
N MET A 53 6.98 -16.47 -3.90
CA MET A 53 6.54 -15.49 -4.89
C MET A 53 7.19 -14.13 -4.65
N HIS A 54 8.18 -13.76 -5.45
CA HIS A 54 8.77 -12.41 -5.41
C HIS A 54 8.04 -11.47 -6.38
N ILE A 55 6.87 -10.98 -5.95
CA ILE A 55 6.06 -10.06 -6.76
C ILE A 55 6.51 -8.61 -6.54
N LEU A 56 7.16 -8.28 -5.43
CA LEU A 56 7.64 -6.94 -5.15
C LEU A 56 8.68 -6.49 -6.19
N SER A 57 8.42 -5.36 -6.83
CA SER A 57 9.36 -4.69 -7.71
C SER A 57 9.25 -3.19 -7.55
N ALA A 58 10.32 -2.47 -7.94
CA ALA A 58 10.32 -1.02 -8.10
C ALA A 58 9.09 -0.49 -8.86
N LYS A 59 8.57 -1.27 -9.82
CA LYS A 59 7.47 -0.87 -10.70
C LYS A 59 6.09 -0.95 -10.03
N ASN A 60 5.92 -1.77 -8.99
CA ASN A 60 4.61 -1.99 -8.36
C ASN A 60 4.55 -1.61 -6.87
N ILE A 61 5.67 -1.20 -6.28
CA ILE A 61 5.73 -0.75 -4.88
C ILE A 61 4.76 0.40 -4.58
N GLY A 62 4.61 1.35 -5.51
CA GLY A 62 3.68 2.48 -5.33
C GLY A 62 2.22 2.02 -5.24
N MET A 63 1.79 1.12 -6.13
CA MET A 63 0.44 0.55 -6.09
C MET A 63 0.23 -0.28 -4.82
N LEU A 64 1.23 -1.06 -4.40
CA LEU A 64 1.15 -1.83 -3.15
C LEU A 64 0.98 -0.92 -1.94
N LEU A 65 1.76 0.17 -1.85
CA LEU A 65 1.62 1.17 -0.79
C LEU A 65 0.22 1.79 -0.79
N ILE A 66 -0.27 2.24 -1.95
CA ILE A 66 -1.62 2.80 -2.08
C ILE A 66 -2.67 1.81 -1.56
N VAL A 67 -2.61 0.54 -2.00
CA VAL A 67 -3.56 -0.49 -1.60
C VAL A 67 -3.49 -0.79 -0.10
N SER A 68 -2.29 -0.88 0.50
CA SER A 68 -2.14 -1.14 1.94
C SER A 68 -2.83 -0.07 2.79
N PHE A 69 -2.70 1.21 2.41
CA PHE A 69 -3.34 2.32 3.12
C PHE A 69 -4.84 2.38 2.87
N ILE A 70 -5.32 2.08 1.65
CA ILE A 70 -6.75 1.95 1.36
C ILE A 70 -7.38 0.84 2.20
N LEU A 71 -6.73 -0.33 2.28
CA LEU A 71 -7.19 -1.43 3.10
C LEU A 71 -7.21 -1.05 4.58
N ALA A 72 -6.18 -0.36 5.08
CA ALA A 72 -6.15 0.12 6.46
C ALA A 72 -7.37 0.98 6.79
N MET A 73 -7.64 2.00 5.96
CA MET A 73 -8.82 2.88 6.13
C MET A 73 -10.15 2.11 6.02
N LYS A 74 -10.23 1.11 5.14
CA LYS A 74 -11.46 0.31 4.96
C LYS A 74 -11.78 -0.59 6.13
N ILE A 75 -10.77 -1.07 6.85
CA ILE A 75 -10.99 -1.99 7.98
C ILE A 75 -11.18 -1.25 9.31
N SER A 76 -10.71 -0.01 9.42
CA SER A 76 -10.75 0.77 10.67
C SER A 76 -11.83 1.86 10.72
N ARG A 77 -12.40 2.29 9.57
CA ARG A 77 -13.41 3.36 9.53
C ARG A 77 -14.82 2.83 9.33
N ASP A 78 -15.79 3.49 9.96
CA ASP A 78 -17.23 3.28 9.71
C ASP A 78 -17.67 3.80 8.33
N ILE A 79 -17.06 4.90 7.87
CA ILE A 79 -17.35 5.54 6.59
C ILE A 79 -16.04 5.70 5.81
N VAL A 80 -16.02 5.16 4.58
CA VAL A 80 -14.81 5.08 3.77
C VAL A 80 -15.06 5.59 2.35
N HIS A 81 -14.06 6.26 1.78
CA HIS A 81 -14.08 6.62 0.36
C HIS A 81 -14.04 5.37 -0.53
N LYS A 82 -14.73 5.44 -1.67
CA LYS A 82 -14.70 4.39 -2.70
C LYS A 82 -13.34 4.38 -3.42
N ASN A 83 -12.96 3.26 -4.01
CA ASN A 83 -11.74 3.16 -4.83
C ASN A 83 -11.70 4.17 -5.97
N SER A 84 -12.85 4.60 -6.51
CA SER A 84 -12.91 5.67 -7.51
C SER A 84 -12.32 7.00 -7.02
N TYR A 85 -12.48 7.31 -5.73
CA TYR A 85 -11.89 8.51 -5.14
C TYR A 85 -10.36 8.41 -5.13
N PHE A 86 -9.81 7.28 -4.66
CA PHE A 86 -8.37 7.08 -4.62
C PHE A 86 -7.74 6.95 -6.01
N ALA A 87 -8.46 6.34 -6.96
CA ALA A 87 -8.07 6.27 -8.35
C ALA A 87 -7.88 7.68 -8.95
N ASN A 88 -8.82 8.59 -8.67
CA ASN A 88 -8.72 9.98 -9.09
C ASN A 88 -7.59 10.72 -8.33
N LEU A 89 -7.47 10.51 -7.01
CA LEU A 89 -6.47 11.17 -6.17
C LEU A 89 -5.04 10.89 -6.63
N PHE A 90 -4.75 9.62 -6.96
CA PHE A 90 -3.42 9.19 -7.39
C PHE A 90 -3.24 9.14 -8.91
N ASN A 91 -4.25 9.58 -9.68
CA ASN A 91 -4.27 9.53 -11.14
C ASN A 91 -3.94 8.13 -11.69
N ILE A 92 -4.60 7.10 -11.14
CA ILE A 92 -4.46 5.70 -11.55
C ILE A 92 -5.77 5.13 -12.09
N SER A 93 -5.67 4.08 -12.90
CA SER A 93 -6.83 3.34 -13.39
C SER A 93 -7.60 2.72 -12.22
N ILE A 94 -8.91 2.98 -12.14
CA ILE A 94 -9.80 2.31 -11.17
C ILE A 94 -9.81 0.79 -11.37
N VAL A 95 -9.67 0.32 -12.62
CA VAL A 95 -9.62 -1.11 -12.92
C VAL A 95 -8.36 -1.73 -12.32
N ASP A 96 -7.21 -1.09 -12.53
CA ASP A 96 -5.93 -1.59 -12.01
C ASP A 96 -5.89 -1.52 -10.48
N LEU A 97 -6.46 -0.47 -9.88
CA LEU A 97 -6.59 -0.34 -8.44
C LEU A 97 -7.43 -1.48 -7.84
N ASN A 98 -8.61 -1.74 -8.41
CA ASN A 98 -9.48 -2.82 -7.94
C ASN A 98 -8.82 -4.20 -8.09
N ILE A 99 -8.18 -4.46 -9.24
CA ILE A 99 -7.45 -5.71 -9.47
C ILE A 99 -6.30 -5.85 -8.47
N SER A 100 -5.56 -4.78 -8.22
CA SER A 100 -4.44 -4.77 -7.28
C SER A 100 -4.91 -4.99 -5.84
N GLU A 101 -6.03 -4.39 -5.43
CA GLU A 101 -6.64 -4.64 -4.13
C GLU A 101 -7.05 -6.11 -3.95
N CYS A 102 -7.79 -6.68 -4.93
CA CYS A 102 -8.14 -8.10 -4.90
C CYS A 102 -6.90 -9.02 -4.95
N GLY A 103 -5.86 -8.61 -5.70
CA GLY A 103 -4.57 -9.31 -5.73
C GLY A 103 -3.90 -9.32 -4.37
N TYR A 104 -3.81 -8.15 -3.73
CA TYR A 104 -3.23 -7.98 -2.40
C TYR A 104 -3.92 -8.88 -1.37
N LEU A 105 -5.25 -8.83 -1.30
CA LEU A 105 -6.03 -9.65 -0.36
C LEU A 105 -5.79 -11.15 -0.56
N ARG A 106 -5.70 -11.62 -1.81
CA ARG A 106 -5.35 -13.01 -2.11
C ARG A 106 -3.93 -13.37 -1.71
N LEU A 107 -2.98 -12.45 -1.85
CA LEU A 107 -1.59 -12.68 -1.44
C LEU A 107 -1.48 -12.90 0.08
N ILE A 108 -2.23 -12.12 0.87
CA ILE A 108 -2.26 -12.26 2.34
C ILE A 108 -3.28 -13.27 2.85
N ASP A 109 -3.88 -14.11 2.00
CA ASP A 109 -4.92 -15.08 2.38
C ASP A 109 -6.11 -14.44 3.11
N HIS A 110 -6.46 -13.20 2.76
CA HIS A 110 -7.48 -12.38 3.43
C HIS A 110 -7.27 -12.19 4.94
N GLN A 111 -6.05 -12.45 5.45
CA GLN A 111 -5.68 -12.18 6.83
C GLN A 111 -5.51 -10.66 6.99
N ILE A 112 -6.62 -9.94 7.16
CA ILE A 112 -6.66 -8.47 7.27
C ILE A 112 -6.75 -7.98 8.72
N TRP A 113 -7.18 -8.84 9.63
CA TRP A 113 -7.30 -8.52 11.05
C TRP A 113 -5.94 -8.14 11.64
N VAL A 114 -5.89 -7.05 12.40
CA VAL A 114 -4.70 -6.56 13.10
C VAL A 114 -5.06 -6.49 14.59
N GLU A 115 -4.32 -7.22 15.41
CA GLU A 115 -4.43 -7.19 16.87
C GLU A 115 -3.40 -6.20 17.42
N PHE A 116 -3.79 -5.45 18.46
CA PHE A 116 -2.98 -4.47 19.17
C PHE A 116 -2.88 -4.83 20.65
#